data_AF-A0A3M1YY60-F1
#
_entry.id   AF-A0A3M1YY60-F1
#
_cell.length_a   1.000
_cell.length_b   1.000
_cell.length_c   1.000
_cell.angle_alpha   90.00
_cell.angle_beta   90.00
_cell.angle_gamma   90.00
#
_symmetry.space_group_name_H-M   'P 1'
#
loop_
_entity.id
_entity.type
_entity.pdbx_description
1 polymer ?
#
loop_
_entity_poly.entity_id
_entity_poly.type
_entity_poly.pdbx_seq_one_letter_code
_entity_poly.pdbx_strand_id
1 'polypeptide(L)'
;MNNNLKFRTEIPEWEFPCEINHQTPLFFIGSCFADNISGKLQFYKFPVISNPFGTLYNPASVFNVLKAIETKSVPENLLLHKNELWLHYYFHSSVKNTSKTDFIQNFKKLSQKLSKHLSETKVAFITLGTSYVYELQNVIVGNCHKQPASLFTHRLLTLKETV
;
A
#
# COMPACT_ATOMS: atom_id res chain seq x y z
N MET A 1 40.38 39.26 -0.07
CA MET A 1 39.13 38.75 0.53
C MET A 1 38.74 37.49 -0.22
N ASN A 2 38.89 36.31 0.39
CA ASN A 2 38.62 35.03 -0.27
C ASN A 2 37.11 34.78 -0.30
N ASN A 3 36.47 35.05 -1.44
CA ASN A 3 35.10 34.64 -1.71
C ASN A 3 35.10 33.17 -2.12
N ASN A 4 34.90 32.28 -1.14
CA ASN A 4 34.69 30.86 -1.39
C ASN A 4 33.22 30.62 -1.78
N LEU A 5 32.84 31.05 -3.00
CA LEU A 5 31.51 30.84 -3.55
C LEU A 5 31.37 29.37 -3.98
N LYS A 6 30.64 28.59 -3.19
CA LYS A 6 30.25 27.22 -3.55
C LYS A 6 29.11 27.26 -4.58
N PHE A 7 29.40 26.92 -5.84
CA PHE A 7 28.44 26.84 -6.94
C PHE A 7 27.65 25.51 -6.99
N ARG A 8 27.80 24.66 -5.98
CA ARG A 8 27.10 23.38 -5.86
C ARG A 8 26.64 23.15 -4.44
N THR A 9 25.50 22.51 -4.30
CA THR A 9 25.05 21.95 -3.02
C THR A 9 25.91 20.73 -2.73
N GLU A 10 26.77 20.81 -1.73
CA GLU A 10 27.47 19.64 -1.21
C GLU A 10 26.46 18.78 -0.43
N ILE A 11 26.26 17.55 -0.87
CA ILE A 11 25.46 16.58 -0.14
C ILE A 11 26.42 15.92 0.86
N PRO A 12 26.16 16.04 2.18
CA PRO A 12 27.00 15.39 3.18
C PRO A 12 26.93 13.87 2.98
N GLU A 13 28.03 13.17 3.32
CA GLU A 13 27.99 11.72 3.42
C GLU A 13 26.92 11.33 4.44
N TRP A 14 25.93 10.57 3.99
CA TRP A 14 24.82 10.10 4.81
C TRP A 14 25.00 8.61 5.02
N GLU A 15 25.20 8.18 6.26
CA GLU A 15 25.13 6.77 6.63
C GLU A 15 23.67 6.36 6.81
N PHE A 16 23.20 5.48 5.93
CA PHE A 16 21.88 4.88 6.09
C PHE A 16 21.99 3.72 7.10
N PRO A 17 21.05 3.58 8.05
CA PRO A 17 21.19 2.63 9.16
C PRO A 17 21.15 1.15 8.74
N CYS A 18 20.92 0.85 7.46
CA CYS A 18 20.97 -0.50 6.94
C CYS A 18 21.52 -0.56 5.52
N GLU A 19 22.18 -1.65 5.18
CA GLU A 19 22.60 -1.93 3.81
C GLU A 19 21.50 -2.66 3.04
N ILE A 20 21.25 -2.22 1.80
CA ILE A 20 20.31 -2.89 0.89
C ILE A 20 21.13 -3.60 -0.19
N ASN A 21 21.13 -4.93 -0.15
CA ASN A 21 21.79 -5.79 -1.14
C ASN A 21 20.80 -6.83 -1.68
N HIS A 22 21.28 -7.74 -2.55
CA HIS A 22 20.43 -8.73 -3.21
C HIS A 22 19.83 -9.80 -2.26
N GLN A 23 20.24 -9.82 -1.00
CA GLN A 23 19.69 -10.70 0.04
C GLN A 23 18.72 -9.96 0.98
N THR A 24 18.61 -8.63 0.90
CA THR A 24 17.75 -7.82 1.76
C THR A 24 16.29 -7.87 1.27
N PRO A 25 15.34 -8.51 2.00
CA PRO A 25 13.94 -8.52 1.60
C PRO A 25 13.31 -7.13 1.79
N LEU A 26 12.72 -6.62 0.71
CA LEU A 26 12.13 -5.30 0.64
C LEU A 26 10.61 -5.40 0.52
N PHE A 27 9.93 -4.48 1.17
CA PHE A 27 8.48 -4.33 1.08
C PHE A 27 8.12 -2.92 0.65
N PHE A 28 7.24 -2.80 -0.33
CA PHE A 28 6.76 -1.53 -0.87
C PHE A 28 5.24 -1.48 -0.75
N ILE A 29 4.73 -0.40 -0.18
CA ILE A 29 3.30 -0.10 -0.13
C ILE A 29 3.06 1.40 -0.31
N GLY A 30 1.99 1.77 -1.00
CA GLY A 30 1.64 3.17 -1.16
C GLY A 30 1.13 3.51 -2.56
N SER A 31 1.51 4.72 -2.98
CA SER A 31 1.28 5.29 -4.30
C SER A 31 1.94 4.52 -5.45
N CYS A 32 1.67 4.93 -6.69
CA CYS A 32 2.28 4.37 -7.89
C CYS A 32 3.80 4.57 -7.93
N PHE A 33 4.35 5.49 -7.13
CA PHE A 33 5.81 5.62 -6.97
C PHE A 33 6.41 4.34 -6.40
N ALA A 34 5.75 3.70 -5.43
CA ALA A 34 6.20 2.42 -4.88
C ALA A 34 6.28 1.34 -5.96
N ASP A 35 5.28 1.24 -6.84
CA ASP A 35 5.29 0.27 -7.96
C ASP A 35 6.42 0.55 -8.96
N ASN A 36 6.67 1.82 -9.30
CA ASN A 36 7.73 2.17 -10.24
C ASN A 36 9.13 1.88 -9.69
N ILE A 37 9.40 2.24 -8.43
CA ILE A 37 10.71 2.01 -7.82
C ILE A 37 10.94 0.51 -7.55
N SER A 38 9.93 -0.16 -7.00
CA SER A 38 9.99 -1.60 -6.74
C SER A 38 10.20 -2.39 -8.03
N GLY A 39 9.57 -1.99 -9.14
CA GLY A 39 9.76 -2.64 -10.45
C GLY A 39 11.20 -2.56 -10.95
N LYS A 40 11.90 -1.44 -10.72
CA LYS A 40 13.34 -1.33 -11.02
C LYS A 40 14.16 -2.30 -10.16
N LEU A 41 13.87 -2.37 -8.86
CA LEU A 41 14.59 -3.28 -7.94
C LEU A 41 14.32 -4.75 -8.29
N GLN A 42 13.09 -5.09 -8.68
CA GLN A 42 12.74 -6.43 -9.19
C GLN A 42 13.50 -6.75 -10.49
N PHE A 43 13.62 -5.79 -11.41
CA PHE A 43 14.42 -5.95 -12.63
C PHE A 43 15.88 -6.30 -12.29
N TYR A 44 16.46 -5.63 -11.29
CA TYR A 44 17.79 -5.94 -10.73
C TYR A 44 17.80 -7.10 -9.72
N LYS A 45 16.76 -7.95 -9.69
CA LYS A 45 16.69 -9.21 -8.91
C LYS A 45 16.74 -9.04 -7.39
N PHE A 46 16.40 -7.87 -6.85
CA PHE A 46 16.16 -7.74 -5.41
C PHE A 46 14.89 -8.50 -5.01
N PRO A 47 14.86 -9.11 -3.80
CA PRO A 47 13.68 -9.78 -3.28
C PRO A 47 12.65 -8.76 -2.79
N VAL A 48 11.69 -8.43 -3.66
CA VAL A 48 10.75 -7.32 -3.46
C VAL A 48 9.29 -7.78 -3.57
N ILE A 49 8.47 -7.37 -2.60
CA ILE A 49 7.00 -7.35 -2.73
C ILE A 49 6.54 -5.90 -2.80
N SER A 50 5.70 -5.56 -3.79
CA SER A 50 5.09 -4.23 -3.93
C SER A 50 3.58 -4.31 -3.99
N ASN A 51 2.91 -3.37 -3.31
CA ASN A 51 1.46 -3.10 -3.37
C ASN A 51 0.63 -4.37 -3.60
N PRO A 52 0.71 -5.36 -2.68
CA PRO A 52 0.13 -6.67 -2.94
C PRO A 52 -1.40 -6.65 -3.08
N PHE A 53 -2.05 -5.60 -2.57
CA PHE A 53 -3.48 -5.34 -2.74
C PHE A 53 -3.79 -4.14 -3.65
N GLY A 54 -2.79 -3.76 -4.45
CA GLY A 54 -2.76 -2.61 -5.34
C GLY A 54 -2.44 -1.29 -4.64
N THR A 55 -2.39 -0.23 -5.45
CA THR A 55 -1.95 1.10 -5.05
C THR A 55 -2.92 1.76 -4.07
N LEU A 56 -2.41 2.21 -2.92
CA LEU A 56 -3.16 2.87 -1.85
C LEU A 56 -2.34 4.04 -1.31
N TYR A 57 -2.85 5.27 -1.40
CA TYR A 57 -2.02 6.46 -1.23
C TYR A 57 -2.45 7.35 -0.06
N ASN A 58 -3.42 6.95 0.76
CA ASN A 58 -3.72 7.60 2.04
C ASN A 58 -3.32 6.71 3.23
N PRO A 59 -2.88 7.29 4.37
CA PRO A 59 -2.40 6.55 5.54
C PRO A 59 -3.41 5.52 6.06
N ALA A 60 -4.66 5.91 6.25
CA ALA A 60 -5.70 5.06 6.82
C ALA A 60 -6.00 3.81 5.97
N SER A 61 -6.01 3.94 4.64
CA SER A 61 -6.23 2.80 3.75
C SER A 61 -5.05 1.83 3.75
N VAL A 62 -3.81 2.36 3.78
CA VAL A 62 -2.60 1.53 3.93
C VAL A 62 -2.66 0.76 5.25
N PHE A 63 -3.01 1.43 6.35
CA PHE A 63 -3.18 0.80 7.65
C PHE A 63 -4.25 -0.31 7.63
N ASN A 64 -5.43 -0.05 7.06
CA ASN A 64 -6.51 -1.03 6.95
C ASN A 64 -6.06 -2.31 6.22
N VAL A 65 -5.26 -2.18 5.16
CA VAL A 65 -4.71 -3.31 4.44
C VAL A 65 -3.67 -4.07 5.26
N LEU A 66 -2.75 -3.36 5.93
CA LEU A 66 -1.76 -4.00 6.81
C LEU A 66 -2.45 -4.76 7.96
N LYS A 67 -3.51 -4.18 8.53
CA LYS A 67 -4.32 -4.83 9.58
C LYS A 67 -5.05 -6.07 9.05
N ALA A 68 -5.61 -5.98 7.84
CA ALA A 68 -6.25 -7.12 7.18
C ALA A 68 -5.25 -8.27 6.94
N ILE A 69 -4.02 -7.96 6.51
CA ILE A 69 -2.94 -8.94 6.34
C ILE A 69 -2.59 -9.62 7.67
N GLU A 70 -2.38 -8.82 8.71
CA GLU A 70 -2.01 -9.30 10.05
C GLU A 70 -3.06 -10.30 10.58
N THR A 71 -4.31 -9.86 10.59
CA THR A 71 -5.47 -10.63 11.08
C THR A 71 -5.92 -11.73 10.12
N LYS A 72 -5.43 -11.73 8.87
CA LYS A 72 -5.84 -12.64 7.79
C LYS A 72 -7.36 -12.63 7.58
N SER A 73 -7.98 -11.47 7.80
CA SER A 73 -9.42 -11.27 7.70
C SER A 73 -9.74 -9.91 7.08
N VAL A 74 -10.92 -9.82 6.45
CA VAL A 74 -11.49 -8.58 5.92
C VAL A 74 -12.95 -8.45 6.36
N PRO A 75 -13.47 -7.22 6.56
CA PRO A 75 -14.88 -7.01 6.88
C PRO A 75 -15.79 -7.45 5.73
N GLU A 76 -16.61 -8.47 5.94
CA GLU A 76 -17.47 -9.00 4.86
C GLU A 76 -18.51 -7.99 4.36
N ASN A 77 -18.92 -7.03 5.19
CA ASN A 77 -19.84 -5.94 4.80
C ASN A 77 -19.22 -4.98 3.78
N LEU A 78 -17.90 -5.05 3.54
CA LEU A 78 -17.19 -4.29 2.54
C LEU A 78 -16.86 -5.10 1.28
N LEU A 79 -17.35 -6.34 1.18
CA LEU A 79 -17.35 -7.08 -0.08
C LEU A 79 -18.35 -6.44 -1.05
N LEU A 80 -17.94 -6.34 -2.31
CA LEU A 80 -18.73 -5.79 -3.39
C LEU A 80 -18.83 -6.82 -4.51
N HIS A 81 -20.05 -7.19 -4.89
CA HIS A 81 -20.30 -7.93 -6.12
C HIS A 81 -20.68 -6.97 -7.25
N LYS A 82 -19.88 -6.93 -8.31
CA LYS A 82 -20.09 -6.02 -9.45
C LYS A 82 -19.55 -6.65 -10.73
N ASN A 83 -20.35 -6.66 -11.80
CA ASN A 83 -19.97 -7.19 -13.11
C ASN A 83 -19.43 -8.64 -13.01
N GLU A 84 -20.13 -9.52 -12.32
CA GLU A 84 -19.72 -10.92 -12.07
C GLU A 84 -18.37 -11.08 -11.32
N LEU A 85 -17.92 -10.02 -10.66
CA LEU A 85 -16.68 -9.99 -9.89
C LEU A 85 -16.95 -9.65 -8.44
N TRP A 86 -16.28 -10.37 -7.56
CA TRP A 86 -16.11 -10.08 -6.16
C TRP A 86 -14.88 -9.19 -5.97
N LEU A 87 -15.13 -8.04 -5.35
CA LEU A 87 -14.19 -6.97 -5.04
C LEU A 87 -14.29 -6.68 -3.53
N HIS A 88 -13.36 -5.87 -3.03
CA HIS A 88 -13.42 -5.39 -1.66
C HIS A 88 -13.02 -3.92 -1.60
N TYR A 89 -13.75 -3.11 -0.82
CA TYR A 89 -13.53 -1.66 -0.77
C TYR A 89 -12.15 -1.25 -0.21
N TYR A 90 -11.44 -2.13 0.49
CA TYR A 90 -10.05 -1.87 0.92
C TYR A 90 -9.02 -1.99 -0.20
N PHE A 91 -9.31 -2.71 -1.29
CA PHE A 91 -8.30 -3.11 -2.26
C PHE A 91 -8.54 -2.49 -3.63
N HIS A 92 -7.47 -2.39 -4.42
CA HIS A 92 -7.57 -1.98 -5.80
C HIS A 92 -8.40 -2.98 -6.63
N SER A 93 -9.02 -2.50 -7.71
CA SER A 93 -9.86 -3.32 -8.60
C SER A 93 -9.13 -4.48 -9.32
N SER A 94 -7.79 -4.51 -9.25
CA SER A 94 -6.98 -5.66 -9.69
C SER A 94 -7.11 -6.87 -8.76
N VAL A 95 -7.49 -6.67 -7.50
CA VAL A 95 -7.76 -7.73 -6.55
C VAL A 95 -9.23 -8.12 -6.67
N LYS A 96 -9.49 -9.21 -7.39
CA LYS A 96 -10.83 -9.64 -7.75
C LYS A 96 -10.91 -11.13 -8.01
N ASN A 97 -12.10 -11.70 -7.83
CA ASN A 97 -12.40 -13.09 -8.16
C ASN A 97 -13.82 -13.23 -8.69
N THR A 98 -14.12 -14.32 -9.38
CA THR A 98 -15.47 -14.60 -9.91
C THR A 98 -16.41 -15.19 -8.86
N SER A 99 -15.90 -15.64 -7.71
CA SER A 99 -16.70 -16.12 -6.59
C SER A 99 -16.24 -15.51 -5.26
N LYS A 100 -17.17 -15.36 -4.32
CA LYS A 100 -16.89 -14.88 -2.95
C LYS A 100 -15.90 -15.81 -2.24
N THR A 101 -16.09 -17.11 -2.40
CA THR A 101 -15.23 -18.13 -1.78
C THR A 101 -13.80 -18.03 -2.28
N ASP A 102 -13.61 -17.90 -3.60
CA ASP A 102 -12.26 -17.76 -4.17
C ASP A 102 -11.61 -16.45 -3.75
N PHE A 103 -12.38 -15.37 -3.67
CA PHE A 103 -11.88 -14.09 -3.16
C PHE A 103 -11.28 -14.24 -1.76
N ILE A 104 -12.05 -14.80 -0.83
CA ILE A 104 -11.64 -14.97 0.57
C ILE A 104 -10.45 -15.95 0.68
N GLN A 105 -10.47 -17.04 -0.08
CA GLN A 105 -9.36 -18.00 -0.09
C GLN A 105 -8.07 -17.39 -0.64
N ASN A 106 -8.14 -16.67 -1.76
CA ASN A 106 -6.98 -15.99 -2.35
C ASN A 106 -6.44 -14.89 -1.44
N PHE A 107 -7.33 -14.10 -0.83
CA PHE A 107 -6.95 -13.12 0.18
C PHE A 107 -6.20 -13.77 1.34
N LYS A 108 -6.71 -14.87 1.91
CA LYS A 108 -6.05 -15.60 3.02
C LYS A 108 -4.67 -16.14 2.61
N LYS A 109 -4.59 -16.77 1.43
CA LYS A 109 -3.34 -17.32 0.89
C LYS A 109 -2.29 -16.23 0.67
N LEU A 110 -2.69 -15.11 0.07
CA LEU A 110 -1.81 -13.97 -0.15
C LEU A 110 -1.38 -13.35 1.18
N SER A 111 -2.32 -13.16 2.12
CA SER A 111 -2.02 -12.62 3.45
C SER A 111 -1.04 -13.51 4.22
N GLN A 112 -1.14 -14.83 4.13
CA GLN A 112 -0.20 -15.75 4.75
C GLN A 112 1.21 -15.62 4.15
N LYS A 113 1.32 -15.52 2.82
CA LYS A 113 2.60 -15.26 2.14
C LYS A 113 3.21 -13.92 2.58
N LEU A 114 2.37 -12.88 2.68
CA LEU A 114 2.80 -11.54 3.09
C LEU A 114 3.21 -11.48 4.55
N SER A 115 2.49 -12.15 5.47
CA SER A 115 2.90 -12.22 6.88
C SER A 115 4.30 -12.81 7.02
N LYS A 116 4.62 -13.88 6.25
CA LYS A 116 5.96 -14.44 6.23
C LYS A 116 7.00 -13.45 5.69
N HIS A 117 6.75 -12.86 4.52
CA HIS A 117 7.67 -11.88 3.93
C HIS A 117 7.90 -10.67 4.84
N LEU A 118 6.84 -10.14 5.46
CA LEU A 118 6.91 -9.01 6.39
C LEU A 118 7.72 -9.33 7.65
N SER A 119 7.64 -10.57 8.16
CA SER A 119 8.46 -10.98 9.30
C SER A 119 9.96 -11.04 9.00
N GLU A 120 10.32 -11.22 7.73
CA GLU A 120 11.70 -11.27 7.24
C GLU A 120 12.17 -9.93 6.64
N THR A 121 11.23 -8.99 6.42
CA THR A 121 11.50 -7.68 5.79
C THR A 121 12.45 -6.85 6.64
N LYS A 122 13.50 -6.34 6.01
CA LYS A 122 14.47 -5.46 6.66
C LYS A 122 14.19 -3.98 6.40
N VAL A 123 13.66 -3.67 5.21
CA VAL A 123 13.35 -2.30 4.81
C VAL A 123 11.97 -2.26 4.18
N ALA A 124 11.12 -1.38 4.70
CA ALA A 124 9.82 -1.08 4.16
C ALA A 124 9.79 0.35 3.59
N PHE A 125 9.28 0.50 2.38
CA PHE A 125 9.06 1.78 1.72
C PHE A 125 7.57 2.07 1.70
N ILE A 126 7.17 3.14 2.40
CA ILE A 126 5.77 3.54 2.52
C ILE A 126 5.61 4.90 1.83
N THR A 127 4.82 4.94 0.76
CA THR A 127 4.69 6.15 -0.08
C THR A 127 3.27 6.71 0.00
N LEU A 128 3.06 7.61 0.96
CA LEU A 128 1.77 8.26 1.19
C LEU A 128 1.67 9.49 0.28
N GLY A 129 0.54 9.64 -0.40
CA GLY A 129 0.32 10.66 -1.42
C GLY A 129 -0.84 11.62 -1.15
N THR A 130 -1.66 11.38 -0.12
CA THR A 130 -2.76 12.28 0.25
C THR A 130 -3.28 12.03 1.67
N SER A 131 -3.91 13.05 2.26
CA SER A 131 -4.77 12.91 3.45
C SER A 131 -6.26 12.89 3.11
N TYR A 132 -6.63 13.00 1.83
CA TYR A 132 -8.02 12.86 1.40
C TYR A 132 -8.46 11.40 1.38
N VAL A 133 -9.63 11.13 1.93
CA VAL A 133 -10.24 9.81 2.02
C VAL A 133 -11.68 9.82 1.54
N TYR A 134 -12.12 8.65 1.11
CA TYR A 134 -13.53 8.34 0.90
C TYR A 134 -14.02 7.41 2.00
N GLU A 135 -15.21 7.67 2.49
CA GLU A 135 -15.86 6.86 3.51
C GLU A 135 -17.15 6.26 2.98
N LEU A 136 -17.31 4.96 3.14
CA LEU A 136 -18.56 4.25 2.94
C LEU A 136 -19.12 3.87 4.31
N GLN A 137 -20.28 4.41 4.67
CA GLN A 137 -20.94 4.12 5.96
C GLN A 137 -20.01 4.30 7.17
N ASN A 138 -19.29 5.43 7.24
CA ASN A 138 -18.28 5.77 8.27
C ASN A 138 -17.03 4.86 8.29
N VAL A 139 -16.80 4.07 7.25
CA VAL A 139 -15.59 3.27 7.10
C VAL A 139 -14.75 3.82 5.96
N ILE A 140 -13.48 4.15 6.23
CA ILE A 140 -12.53 4.60 5.21
C ILE A 140 -12.23 3.45 4.24
N VAL A 141 -12.39 3.72 2.95
CA VAL A 141 -12.18 2.75 1.86
C VAL A 141 -10.99 3.12 0.99
N GLY A 142 -10.29 2.11 0.49
CA GLY A 142 -9.13 2.26 -0.39
C GLY A 142 -9.48 2.41 -1.87
N ASN A 143 -10.68 1.98 -2.28
CA ASN A 143 -11.14 2.11 -3.66
C ASN A 143 -12.67 2.17 -3.73
N CYS A 144 -13.22 3.16 -4.43
CA CYS A 144 -14.68 3.32 -4.60
C CYS A 144 -15.27 2.43 -5.71
N HIS A 145 -14.45 1.68 -6.45
CA HIS A 145 -14.85 0.74 -7.51
C HIS A 145 -15.78 1.32 -8.57
N LYS A 146 -15.64 2.62 -8.89
CA LYS A 146 -16.54 3.36 -9.79
C LYS A 146 -18.03 3.20 -9.40
N GLN A 147 -18.32 3.26 -8.11
CA GLN A 147 -19.68 3.32 -7.57
C GLN A 147 -20.20 4.76 -7.53
N PRO A 148 -21.52 4.99 -7.42
CA PRO A 148 -22.09 6.33 -7.34
C PRO A 148 -21.45 7.15 -6.21
N ALA A 149 -21.03 8.38 -6.52
CA ALA A 149 -20.34 9.25 -5.57
C ALA A 149 -21.18 9.57 -4.33
N SER A 150 -22.51 9.57 -4.45
CA SER A 150 -23.45 9.81 -3.35
C SER A 150 -23.40 8.76 -2.24
N LEU A 151 -22.77 7.59 -2.49
CA LEU A 151 -22.55 6.59 -1.45
C LEU A 151 -21.39 6.94 -0.51
N PHE A 152 -20.55 7.91 -0.89
CA PHE A 152 -19.31 8.19 -0.18
C PHE A 152 -19.28 9.60 0.38
N THR A 153 -18.69 9.73 1.56
CA THR A 153 -18.28 11.03 2.09
C THR A 153 -16.80 11.24 1.74
N HIS A 154 -16.49 12.37 1.11
CA HIS A 154 -15.12 12.76 0.80
C HIS A 154 -14.64 13.79 1.82
N ARG A 155 -13.57 13.49 2.55
CA ARG A 155 -13.04 14.37 3.61
C ARG A 155 -11.52 14.26 3.75
N LEU A 156 -10.95 15.20 4.49
CA LEU A 156 -9.57 15.10 4.98
C LEU A 156 -9.51 14.25 6.25
N LEU A 157 -8.42 13.49 6.38
CA LEU A 157 -8.02 12.89 7.65
C LEU A 157 -7.66 13.97 8.65
N THR A 158 -8.01 13.72 9.90
CA THR A 158 -7.49 14.49 11.03
C THR A 158 -6.02 14.14 11.27
N LEU A 159 -5.34 14.98 12.05
CA LEU A 159 -3.96 14.69 12.46
C LEU A 159 -3.86 13.32 13.14
N LYS A 160 -4.77 13.01 14.07
CA LYS A 160 -4.79 11.71 14.80
C LYS A 160 -4.99 10.50 13.89
N GLU A 161 -5.59 10.68 12.71
CA GLU A 161 -5.75 9.60 11.74
C GLU A 161 -4.54 9.48 10.78
N THR A 162 -3.62 10.45 10.81
CA THR A 162 -2.45 10.54 9.93
C THR A 162 -1.14 10.15 10.63
N VAL A 163 -1.02 10.40 11.95
CA VAL A 163 0.16 10.09 12.78
C VAL A 163 -0.07 8.93 13.74
#